data_AF-A0A3G8ZA09-F1
#
_entry.id   AF-A0A3G8ZA09-F1
#
_cell.length_a   1.000
_cell.length_b   1.000
_cell.length_c   1.000
_cell.angle_alpha   90.00
_cell.angle_beta   90.00
_cell.angle_gamma   90.00
#
_symmetry.space_group_name_H-M   'P 1'
#
loop_
_entity.id
_entity.type
_entity.pdbx_description
1 polymer ?
#
loop_
_entity_poly.entity_id
_entity_poly.type
_entity_poly.pdbx_seq_one_letter_code
_entity_poly.pdbx_strand_id
1 'polypeptide(L)' 'MKNQNLPFQIGEHYENWEFDLEVLDVERIKGYDNYLYLKEVNLYGFTSNYTELIFLFIDYPFLIIIL' A
#
# COMPACT_ATOMS: atom_id res chain seq x y z
N MET A 1 -8.22 1.72 -16.95
CA MET A 1 -7.01 2.52 -17.27
C MET A 1 -5.86 2.01 -16.42
N LYS A 2 -4.65 1.83 -16.97
CA LYS A 2 -3.47 1.47 -16.18
C LYS A 2 -3.09 2.68 -15.33
N ASN A 3 -3.26 2.60 -14.01
CA ASN A 3 -2.84 3.67 -13.13
C ASN A 3 -1.30 3.64 -13.10
N GLN A 4 -0.65 4.54 -13.85
CA GLN A 4 0.81 4.55 -13.99
C GLN A 4 1.52 4.93 -12.70
N ASN A 5 0.77 5.41 -11.70
CA ASN A 5 1.33 5.99 -10.50
C ASN A 5 1.41 5.02 -9.31
N LEU A 6 0.91 3.80 -9.49
CA LEU A 6 0.76 2.81 -8.43
C LEU A 6 1.42 1.50 -8.84
N PRO A 7 1.93 0.72 -7.87
CA PRO A 7 2.55 -0.57 -8.17
C PRO A 7 1.52 -1.63 -8.56
N PHE A 8 0.23 -1.33 -8.43
CA PHE A 8 -0.88 -2.20 -8.77
C PHE A 8 -2.04 -1.42 -9.40
N GLN A 9 -2.96 -2.15 -10.03
CA GLN A 9 -4.23 -1.60 -10.46
C GLN A 9 -5.28 -1.83 -9.36
N ILE A 10 -6.11 -0.83 -9.07
CA ILE A 10 -7.24 -1.00 -8.14
C ILE A 10 -8.22 -2.01 -8.74
N GLY A 11 -8.75 -2.91 -7.91
CA GLY A 11 -9.58 -4.06 -8.30
C GLY A 11 -8.88 -5.38 -7.97
N GLU A 12 -8.99 -6.38 -8.84
CA GLU A 12 -8.44 -7.74 -8.65
C GLU A 12 -6.94 -7.76 -8.28
N HIS A 13 -6.15 -6.83 -8.82
CA HIS A 13 -4.72 -6.77 -8.50
C HIS A 13 -4.45 -6.28 -7.07
N TYR A 14 -5.32 -5.41 -6.53
CA TYR A 14 -5.24 -4.98 -5.14
C TYR A 14 -5.74 -6.07 -4.19
N GLU A 15 -6.79 -6.82 -4.56
CA GLU A 15 -7.26 -7.97 -3.77
C GLU A 15 -6.13 -8.99 -3.55
N ASN A 16 -5.24 -9.18 -4.54
CA ASN A 16 -4.06 -10.00 -4.38
C ASN A 16 -3.04 -9.44 -3.38
N TRP A 17 -2.92 -8.12 -3.27
CA TRP A 17 -2.02 -7.48 -2.31
C TRP A 17 -2.51 -7.64 -0.88
N GLU A 18 -3.83 -7.65 -0.64
CA GLU A 18 -4.41 -7.82 0.70
C GLU A 18 -3.95 -9.10 1.39
N PHE A 19 -3.64 -10.17 0.64
CA PHE A 19 -3.10 -11.42 1.19
C PHE A 19 -1.68 -11.28 1.76
N ASP A 20 -0.94 -10.27 1.33
CA ASP A 20 0.44 -10.02 1.75
C ASP A 20 0.56 -8.76 2.63
N LEU A 21 -0.57 -8.25 3.13
CA LEU A 21 -0.61 -7.13 4.09
C LEU A 21 -0.66 -7.65 5.53
N GLU A 22 0.18 -7.06 6.37
CA GLU A 22 0.16 -7.25 7.83
C GLU A 22 -0.25 -5.94 8.49
N VAL A 23 -1.28 -5.98 9.34
CA VAL A 23 -1.72 -4.80 10.11
C VAL A 23 -0.62 -4.40 11.08
N LEU A 24 -0.30 -3.11 11.13
CA LEU A 24 0.60 -2.53 12.12
C LEU A 24 -0.21 -1.95 13.28
N ASP A 25 0.17 -2.31 14.51
CA ASP A 25 -0.48 -1.81 15.73
C ASP A 25 -0.27 -0.32 15.98
N VAL A 26 0.64 0.31 15.23
CA VAL A 26 0.99 1.73 15.37
C VAL A 26 0.55 2.49 14.13
N GLU A 27 -0.43 3.37 14.31
CA GLU A 27 -0.81 4.36 13.30
C GLU A 27 0.36 5.34 13.09
N ARG A 28 0.91 5.43 11.86
CA ARG A 28 1.85 6.53 11.54
C ARG A 28 1.14 7.86 11.43
N ILE A 29 -0.10 7.83 10.92
CA ILE A 29 -0.96 9.01 10.79
C ILE A 29 -2.22 8.71 11.59
N LYS A 30 -2.49 9.55 12.59
CA LYS A 30 -3.63 9.36 13.49
C LYS A 30 -4.95 9.25 12.72
N GLY A 31 -5.72 8.18 12.98
CA GLY A 31 -7.00 7.90 12.33
C GLY A 31 -6.88 7.25 10.94
N TYR A 32 -5.70 6.71 10.62
CA TYR A 32 -5.45 5.91 9.42
C TYR A 32 -4.95 4.53 9.83
N ASP A 33 -5.36 3.53 9.07
CA ASP A 33 -4.82 2.19 9.26
C ASP A 33 -3.50 2.06 8.53
N ASN A 34 -2.56 1.41 9.20
CA ASN A 34 -1.22 1.17 8.70
C ASN A 34 -1.03 -0.32 8.44
N TYR A 35 -0.50 -0.64 7.28
CA TYR A 35 -0.18 -2.01 6.89
C TYR A 35 1.24 -2.08 6.35
N LEU A 36 1.97 -3.12 6.73
CA LEU A 36 3.22 -3.50 6.10
C LEU A 36 2.91 -4.44 4.94
N TYR A 37 3.48 -4.17 3.77
CA TYR A 37 3.46 -5.11 2.65
C TYR A 37 4.70 -6.00 2.70
N LEU A 38 4.47 -7.31 2.70
CA LEU A 38 5.51 -8.31 2.98
C LEU A 38 6.35 -8.67 1.75
N LYS A 39 6.00 -8.17 0.57
CA LYS A 39 6.72 -8.42 -0.68
C LYS A 39 7.46 -7.19 -1.18
N GLU A 40 8.43 -7.43 -2.05
CA GLU A 40 9.15 -6.37 -2.75
C GLU A 40 8.19 -5.56 -3.65
N VAL A 41 8.33 -4.24 -3.61
CA VAL A 41 7.56 -3.32 -4.45
C VAL A 41 8.50 -2.58 -5.38
N ASN A 42 8.15 -2.57 -6.67
CA ASN A 42 8.78 -1.69 -7.64
C ASN A 42 7.86 -0.50 -7.95
N LEU A 43 8.35 0.70 -7.65
CA LEU A 43 7.66 1.95 -7.88
C LEU A 43 8.59 2.89 -8.63
N TYR A 44 8.23 3.23 -9.86
CA TYR A 44 9.01 4.11 -10.74
C TYR A 44 10.49 3.68 -10.93
N GLY A 45 10.77 2.38 -10.92
CA GLY A 45 12.13 1.86 -11.06
C GLY A 45 12.93 1.81 -9.75
N PHE A 46 12.34 2.24 -8.63
CA PHE A 46 12.88 2.02 -7.29
C PHE A 46 12.28 0.75 -6.72
N THR A 47 13.16 -0.10 -6.24
CA THR A 47 12.80 -1.32 -5.53
C THR A 47 12.87 -1.05 -4.03
N SER A 48 11.80 -1.35 -3.31
CA SER A 48 11.80 -1.33 -1.85
C SER A 48 11.36 -2.68 -1.29
N ASN A 49 12.11 -3.12 -0.29
CA ASN A 49 11.81 -4.30 0.53
C ASN A 49 11.00 -3.93 1.79
N TYR A 50 10.69 -2.65 1.97
CA TYR A 50 9.93 -2.14 3.11
C TYR A 50 8.91 -1.11 2.63
N THR A 51 7.70 -1.58 2.35
CA THR A 51 6.61 -0.72 1.87
C THR A 51 5.48 -0.71 2.87
N GLU A 52 5.04 0.48 3.26
CA GLU A 52 3.85 0.65 4.08
C GLU A 52 2.71 1.25 3.27
N LEU A 53 1.52 0.70 3.48
CA LEU A 53 0.27 1.20 2.94
C LEU A 53 -0.51 1.83 4.08
N ILE A 54 -0.89 3.09 3.88
CA ILE A 54 -1.69 3.85 4.84
C ILE A 54 -3.06 4.11 4.22
N PHE A 55 -4.12 3.68 4.90
CA PHE A 55 -5.49 3.77 4.42
C PHE A 55 -6.31 4.75 5.27
N LEU A 56 -6.99 5.67 4.58
CA LEU A 56 -8.05 6.45 5.20
C LEU A 56 -9.37 5.70 5.05
N PHE A 57 -10.04 5.42 6.17
CA PHE A 57 -11.45 5.05 6.15
C PHE A 57 -12.28 6.25 5.67
N ILE A 58 -12.48 6.38 4.37
CA ILE A 58 -13.60 7.02 3.65
C ILE A 58 -13.22 6.93 2.15
N ASP A 59 -13.78 5.91 1.49
CA ASP A 59 -14.00 5.82 0.04
C ASP A 59 -12.87 6.25 -0.92
N TYR A 60 -11.61 5.87 -0.65
CA TYR A 60 -10.41 6.06 -1.50
C TYR A 60 -9.66 7.40 -1.34
N PRO A 61 -8.82 7.49 -0.31
CA PRO A 61 -7.41 7.74 -0.60
C PRO A 61 -6.47 6.81 0.17
N PHE A 62 -5.59 6.11 -0.55
CA PHE A 62 -4.47 5.37 0.03
C PHE A 62 -3.18 6.13 -0.27
N LEU A 63 -2.29 6.18 0.72
CA LEU A 63 -0.93 6.72 0.57
C LEU A 63 0.04 5.54 0.64
N ILE A 64 0.85 5.38 -0.40
CA ILE A 64 1.96 4.41 -0.39
C ILE A 64 3.20 5.15 0.08
N ILE A 65 3.73 4.73 1.23
CA ILE A 65 5.03 5.20 1.71
C ILE A 65 6.05 4.11 1.41
N ILE A 66 6.99 4.45 0.54
CA ILE A 66 8.17 3.63 0.26
C ILE A 66 9.28 4.18 1.14
N LEU A 67 9.88 3.34 1.96
CA LEU A 67 11.11 3.66 2.72
C LEU A 67 12.32 2.96 2.09
#